data_AF-A0A7L4NN24-F1
#
_entry.id   AF-A0A7L4NN24-F1
#
_cell.length_a   1.000
_cell.length_b   1.000
_cell.length_c   1.000
_cell.angle_alpha   90.00
_cell.angle_beta   90.00
_cell.angle_gamma   90.00
#
_symmetry.space_group_name_H-M   'P 1'
#
loop_
_entity.id
_entity.type
_entity.pdbx_description
1 polymer ?
#
loop_
_entity_poly.entity_id
_entity_poly.type
_entity_poly.pdbx_seq_one_letter_code
_entity_poly.pdbx_strand_id
1 'polypeptide(L)'
;RVPSRSGSRESLLPLPPSAAELDLTGSDVIVRPVHGSIVGEKFCFQVIAGGRSRSFGCRSLAERDRWIENLRRTVQPNKDNCERLELALSLWVYEGRELPPRRRLRCHLLLDGTLLARTTAKAPGPDGSLFWGELFQLAALPPPARALTLSLCRDDQAAHPLASVTVPLAELAAARRPLERWYPLSGAGERAPALRVRGRYREVRVLPVVRYKELAEFITFHYRELCARLEPAIAVRHKEELAGALVRVLQSTGKAK
;
A
#
# COMPACT_ATOMS: atom_id res chain seq x y z
N ARG A 1 29.49 21.65 17.75
CA ARG A 1 29.44 20.57 16.72
C ARG A 1 28.07 19.90 16.83
N VAL A 2 27.18 20.19 15.89
CA VAL A 2 25.81 19.67 15.84
C VAL A 2 25.81 18.48 14.85
N PRO A 3 25.14 17.35 15.14
CA PRO A 3 25.24 16.17 14.31
C PRO A 3 24.47 16.37 13.00
N SER A 4 25.16 16.13 11.89
CA SER A 4 24.62 16.08 10.54
C SER A 4 23.59 14.95 10.43
N ARG A 5 22.29 15.30 10.32
CA ARG A 5 21.26 14.33 9.93
C ARG A 5 21.26 14.20 8.42
N SER A 6 22.03 13.21 7.98
CA SER A 6 21.97 12.55 6.68
C SER A 6 20.52 12.43 6.20
N GLY A 7 20.18 13.15 5.13
CA GLY A 7 19.07 12.79 4.26
C GLY A 7 19.42 11.46 3.62
N SER A 8 19.13 10.37 4.33
CA SER A 8 19.45 9.02 3.88
C SER A 8 18.61 8.74 2.65
N ARG A 9 19.19 8.95 1.47
CA ARG A 9 18.74 8.30 0.26
C ARG A 9 18.85 6.82 0.59
N GLU A 10 17.73 6.13 0.82
CA GLU A 10 17.75 4.67 0.99
C GLU A 10 18.37 4.10 -0.28
N SER A 11 19.65 3.75 -0.23
CA SER A 11 20.37 3.24 -1.39
C SER A 11 19.72 1.93 -1.81
N LEU A 12 19.22 1.90 -3.05
CA LEU A 12 18.74 0.67 -3.64
C LEU A 12 19.91 -0.27 -3.84
N LEU A 13 19.77 -1.46 -3.26
CA LEU A 13 20.73 -2.53 -3.45
C LEU A 13 20.34 -3.37 -4.67
N PRO A 14 21.32 -3.96 -5.37
CA PRO A 14 21.04 -5.01 -6.34
C PRO A 14 20.34 -6.18 -5.65
N LEU A 15 19.53 -6.94 -6.40
CA LEU A 15 18.88 -8.13 -5.87
C LEU A 15 19.92 -9.11 -5.32
N PRO A 16 19.69 -9.70 -4.14
CA PRO A 16 20.51 -10.80 -3.70
C PRO A 16 20.26 -12.01 -4.63
N PRO A 17 21.27 -12.84 -4.90
CA PRO A 17 21.11 -14.08 -5.67
C PRO A 17 20.20 -15.10 -4.97
N SER A 18 20.13 -15.08 -3.62
CA SER A 18 19.23 -15.96 -2.87
C SER A 18 18.73 -15.34 -1.56
N ALA A 19 17.64 -15.90 -1.00
CA ALA A 19 17.13 -15.49 0.31
C ALA A 19 18.11 -15.77 1.46
N ALA A 20 19.02 -16.73 1.32
CA ALA A 20 19.96 -17.14 2.37
C ALA A 20 21.04 -16.09 2.66
N GLU A 21 21.32 -15.18 1.71
CA GLU A 21 22.24 -14.07 1.93
C GLU A 21 21.62 -12.93 2.74
N LEU A 22 20.30 -12.98 2.91
CA LEU A 22 19.62 -12.09 3.82
C LEU A 22 19.65 -12.75 5.21
N ASP A 23 20.22 -12.04 6.17
CA ASP A 23 20.05 -12.37 7.59
C ASP A 23 18.57 -12.23 7.99
N LEU A 24 17.85 -13.37 7.95
CA LEU A 24 16.42 -13.49 8.22
C LEU A 24 16.15 -14.23 9.55
N THR A 25 17.16 -14.45 10.40
CA THR A 25 17.08 -15.35 11.56
C THR A 25 16.35 -14.74 12.78
N GLY A 26 15.55 -13.69 12.59
CA GLY A 26 14.81 -12.99 13.64
C GLY A 26 13.29 -13.19 13.55
N SER A 27 12.58 -13.02 14.67
CA SER A 27 11.12 -13.13 14.74
C SER A 27 10.36 -11.96 14.07
N ASP A 28 11.03 -10.82 13.89
CA ASP A 28 10.40 -9.55 13.45
C ASP A 28 10.86 -9.11 12.06
N VAL A 29 11.00 -10.05 11.12
CA VAL A 29 11.36 -9.70 9.74
C VAL A 29 10.12 -9.23 8.98
N ILE A 30 10.13 -7.97 8.54
CA ILE A 30 9.08 -7.40 7.71
C ILE A 30 9.59 -7.33 6.27
N VAL A 31 8.89 -8.02 5.37
CA VAL A 31 9.09 -7.92 3.92
C VAL A 31 7.89 -7.21 3.33
N ARG A 32 8.09 -6.05 2.72
CA ARG A 32 6.99 -5.22 2.18
C ARG A 32 7.33 -4.62 0.82
N PRO A 33 6.33 -4.39 -0.05
CA PRO A 33 6.53 -3.59 -1.24
C PRO A 33 6.86 -2.13 -0.84
N VAL A 34 7.69 -1.48 -1.63
CA VAL A 34 8.02 -0.07 -1.51
C VAL A 34 7.42 0.66 -2.70
N HIS A 35 6.68 1.72 -2.45
CA HIS A 35 6.17 2.55 -3.53
C HIS A 35 7.34 3.24 -4.24
N GLY A 36 7.33 3.27 -5.56
CA GLY A 36 8.49 3.73 -6.33
C GLY A 36 8.87 5.19 -6.07
N SER A 37 7.93 6.02 -5.61
CA SER A 37 8.23 7.40 -5.22
C SER A 37 9.03 7.55 -3.92
N ILE A 38 9.27 6.47 -3.16
CA ILE A 38 10.19 6.48 -2.01
C ILE A 38 11.64 6.46 -2.49
N VAL A 39 11.95 5.49 -3.35
CA VAL A 39 13.31 5.11 -3.75
C VAL A 39 13.72 5.60 -5.14
N GLY A 40 12.76 6.09 -5.93
CA GLY A 40 12.97 6.62 -7.28
C GLY A 40 12.86 5.58 -8.40
N GLU A 41 12.66 4.30 -8.06
CA GLU A 41 12.59 3.19 -9.02
C GLU A 41 11.24 2.45 -8.93
N LYS A 42 10.83 1.82 -10.03
CA LYS A 42 9.64 0.97 -10.04
C LYS A 42 9.97 -0.42 -9.49
N PHE A 43 8.93 -1.11 -8.99
CA PHE A 43 8.99 -2.51 -8.58
C PHE A 43 9.97 -2.80 -7.44
N CYS A 44 10.02 -1.94 -6.42
CA CYS A 44 10.91 -2.14 -5.28
C CYS A 44 10.24 -2.83 -4.10
N PHE A 45 11.03 -3.48 -3.26
CA PHE A 45 10.62 -4.00 -1.96
C PHE A 45 11.67 -3.70 -0.90
N GLN A 46 11.28 -3.83 0.36
CA GLN A 46 12.16 -3.60 1.50
C GLN A 46 12.07 -4.76 2.48
N VAL A 47 13.22 -5.12 3.04
CA VAL A 47 13.38 -6.10 4.11
C VAL A 47 13.87 -5.34 5.34
N ILE A 48 13.09 -5.42 6.41
CA ILE A 48 13.42 -4.84 7.72
C ILE A 48 13.66 -6.01 8.67
N ALA A 49 14.87 -6.11 9.21
CA ALA A 49 15.28 -7.17 10.13
C ALA A 49 16.35 -6.64 11.09
N GLY A 50 16.23 -6.94 12.40
CA GLY A 50 17.25 -6.58 13.39
C GLY A 50 17.60 -5.08 13.44
N GLY A 51 16.61 -4.21 13.25
CA GLY A 51 16.79 -2.76 13.19
C GLY A 51 17.46 -2.23 11.91
N ARG A 52 17.80 -3.10 10.96
CA ARG A 52 18.34 -2.73 9.64
C ARG A 52 17.23 -2.78 8.61
N SER A 53 17.23 -1.81 7.71
CA SER A 53 16.30 -1.76 6.57
C SER A 53 17.08 -1.75 5.27
N ARG A 54 16.73 -2.65 4.34
CA ARG A 54 17.37 -2.77 3.02
C ARG A 54 16.31 -2.75 1.93
N SER A 55 16.47 -1.85 0.97
CA SER A 55 15.56 -1.68 -0.17
C SER A 55 16.19 -2.24 -1.44
N PHE A 56 15.42 -3.01 -2.21
CA PHE A 56 15.86 -3.72 -3.42
C PHE A 56 14.98 -3.34 -4.61
N GLY A 57 15.60 -3.16 -5.78
CA GLY A 57 14.90 -2.92 -7.05
C GLY A 57 14.72 -4.19 -7.87
N CYS A 58 13.59 -4.33 -8.55
CA CYS A 58 13.32 -5.44 -9.47
C CYS A 58 13.09 -4.93 -10.89
N ARG A 59 13.25 -5.79 -11.89
CA ARG A 59 13.03 -5.50 -13.31
C ARG A 59 11.55 -5.49 -13.68
N SER A 60 10.71 -6.18 -12.91
CA SER A 60 9.26 -6.25 -13.16
C SER A 60 8.46 -6.43 -11.87
N LEU A 61 7.16 -6.14 -11.96
CA LEU A 61 6.21 -6.39 -10.88
C LEU A 61 6.20 -7.88 -10.47
N ALA A 62 6.21 -8.78 -11.44
CA ALA A 62 6.19 -10.22 -11.19
C ALA A 62 7.46 -10.71 -10.48
N GLU A 63 8.63 -10.16 -10.83
CA GLU A 63 9.89 -10.48 -10.13
C GLU A 63 9.85 -9.98 -8.69
N ARG A 64 9.37 -8.76 -8.45
CA ARG A 64 9.18 -8.21 -7.10
C ARG A 64 8.25 -9.08 -6.27
N ASP A 65 7.09 -9.42 -6.80
CA ASP A 65 6.08 -10.18 -6.06
C ASP A 65 6.57 -11.59 -5.72
N ARG A 66 7.29 -12.24 -6.66
CA ARG A 66 7.95 -13.51 -6.40
C ARG A 66 9.01 -13.42 -5.29
N TRP A 67 9.84 -12.38 -5.31
CA TRP A 67 10.82 -12.14 -4.23
C TRP A 67 10.16 -11.93 -2.89
N ILE A 68 9.14 -11.06 -2.82
CA ILE A 68 8.38 -10.81 -1.59
C ILE A 68 7.75 -12.11 -1.08
N GLU A 69 7.13 -12.90 -1.95
CA GLU A 69 6.51 -14.17 -1.58
C GLU A 69 7.53 -15.17 -1.04
N ASN A 70 8.63 -15.40 -1.76
CA ASN A 70 9.68 -16.33 -1.36
C ASN A 70 10.29 -15.96 -0.01
N LEU A 71 10.57 -14.66 0.22
CA LEU A 71 11.12 -14.18 1.48
C LEU A 71 10.11 -14.33 2.62
N ARG A 72 8.85 -13.95 2.40
CA ARG A 72 7.79 -14.13 3.40
C ARG A 72 7.58 -15.60 3.77
N ARG A 73 7.66 -16.52 2.79
CA ARG A 73 7.58 -17.96 3.04
C ARG A 73 8.79 -18.48 3.83
N THR A 74 9.96 -17.92 3.60
CA THR A 74 11.18 -18.26 4.36
C THR A 74 11.07 -17.81 5.82
N VAL A 75 10.58 -16.58 6.04
CA VAL A 75 10.42 -16.01 7.40
C VAL A 75 9.24 -16.65 8.14
N GLN A 76 8.14 -16.92 7.45
CA GLN A 76 6.90 -17.45 8.02
C GLN A 76 6.42 -18.67 7.22
N PRO A 77 7.10 -19.83 7.33
CA PRO A 77 6.75 -21.03 6.56
C PRO A 77 5.35 -21.56 6.87
N ASN A 78 4.86 -21.31 8.09
CA ASN A 78 3.53 -21.72 8.54
C ASN A 78 2.46 -20.64 8.34
N LYS A 79 2.73 -19.55 7.60
CA LYS A 79 1.80 -18.41 7.44
C LYS A 79 0.38 -18.83 7.01
N ASP A 80 0.27 -19.82 6.14
CA ASP A 80 -1.02 -20.30 5.65
C ASP A 80 -1.73 -21.23 6.64
N ASN A 81 -1.02 -21.80 7.61
CA ASN A 81 -1.59 -22.67 8.63
C ASN A 81 -1.99 -21.94 9.91
N CYS A 82 -1.76 -20.62 9.98
CA CYS A 82 -2.07 -19.80 11.15
C CYS A 82 -3.14 -18.76 10.80
N GLU A 83 -3.96 -18.42 11.80
CA GLU A 83 -4.79 -17.23 11.70
C GLU A 83 -3.90 -15.99 11.66
N ARG A 84 -4.22 -15.05 10.76
CA ARG A 84 -3.44 -13.84 10.58
C ARG A 84 -4.32 -12.65 10.21
N LEU A 85 -3.79 -11.47 10.49
CA LEU A 85 -4.41 -10.20 10.12
C LEU A 85 -3.75 -9.65 8.85
N GLU A 86 -4.53 -9.43 7.81
CA GLU A 86 -4.08 -8.76 6.60
C GLU A 86 -4.64 -7.33 6.54
N LEU A 87 -3.74 -6.36 6.53
CA LEU A 87 -4.03 -4.93 6.54
C LEU A 87 -3.73 -4.32 5.17
N ALA A 88 -4.66 -3.54 4.63
CA ALA A 88 -4.49 -2.88 3.33
C ALA A 88 -5.16 -1.49 3.29
N LEU A 89 -4.54 -0.57 2.54
CA LEU A 89 -5.05 0.78 2.28
C LEU A 89 -5.08 1.01 0.76
N SER A 90 -6.25 1.37 0.24
CA SER A 90 -6.40 1.95 -1.09
C SER A 90 -6.71 3.44 -0.93
N LEU A 91 -5.92 4.30 -1.57
CA LEU A 91 -6.01 5.75 -1.39
C LEU A 91 -5.86 6.48 -2.72
N TRP A 92 -6.84 7.31 -3.07
CA TRP A 92 -6.72 8.33 -4.10
C TRP A 92 -6.37 9.66 -3.47
N VAL A 93 -5.30 10.29 -3.95
CA VAL A 93 -5.04 11.72 -3.72
C VAL A 93 -5.45 12.46 -4.98
N TYR A 94 -6.63 13.08 -4.96
CA TYR A 94 -7.19 13.73 -6.15
C TYR A 94 -6.55 15.10 -6.36
N GLU A 95 -6.79 16.02 -5.44
CA GLU A 95 -6.46 17.43 -5.64
C GLU A 95 -6.29 18.17 -4.32
N GLY A 96 -5.66 19.34 -4.40
CA GLY A 96 -5.60 20.31 -3.33
C GLY A 96 -6.12 21.67 -3.78
N ARG A 97 -6.57 22.46 -2.81
CA ARG A 97 -7.04 23.84 -3.00
C ARG A 97 -6.43 24.76 -1.95
N GLU A 98 -6.45 26.06 -2.23
CA GLU A 98 -5.87 27.09 -1.35
C GLU A 98 -4.38 26.80 -1.07
N LEU A 99 -3.67 26.24 -2.06
CA LEU A 99 -2.26 25.88 -1.94
C LEU A 99 -1.35 27.08 -2.24
N PRO A 100 -0.18 27.17 -1.59
CA PRO A 100 0.75 28.28 -1.82
C PRO A 100 1.29 28.27 -3.27
N PRO A 101 1.24 29.41 -3.97
CA PRO A 101 1.65 29.47 -5.37
C PRO A 101 3.19 29.39 -5.55
N ARG A 102 3.62 29.18 -6.80
CA ARG A 102 5.01 29.30 -7.30
C ARG A 102 6.03 28.22 -6.89
N ARG A 103 5.64 27.15 -6.20
CA ARG A 103 6.55 26.02 -5.91
C ARG A 103 5.92 24.70 -6.30
N ARG A 104 6.74 23.74 -6.74
CA ARG A 104 6.28 22.36 -6.92
C ARG A 104 5.98 21.75 -5.55
N LEU A 105 4.79 21.20 -5.41
CA LEU A 105 4.31 20.56 -4.19
C LEU A 105 4.06 19.08 -4.46
N ARG A 106 4.28 18.28 -3.43
CA ARG A 106 3.97 16.85 -3.39
C ARG A 106 3.31 16.52 -2.05
N CYS A 107 2.48 15.49 -2.02
CA CYS A 107 1.90 14.96 -0.80
C CYS A 107 2.68 13.71 -0.38
N HIS A 108 3.12 13.67 0.88
CA HIS A 108 3.69 12.49 1.52
C HIS A 108 2.58 11.74 2.26
N LEU A 109 2.54 10.41 2.08
CA LEU A 109 1.61 9.50 2.73
C LEU A 109 2.39 8.74 3.81
N LEU A 110 2.12 9.02 5.07
CA LEU A 110 2.78 8.36 6.20
C LEU A 110 1.77 7.50 6.97
N LEU A 111 2.14 6.26 7.29
CA LEU A 111 1.39 5.39 8.19
C LEU A 111 2.12 5.36 9.52
N ASP A 112 1.46 5.85 10.58
CA ASP A 112 2.02 5.92 11.94
C ASP A 112 3.44 6.53 11.96
N GLY A 113 3.64 7.58 11.16
CA GLY A 113 4.92 8.28 11.01
C GLY A 113 5.90 7.66 10.00
N THR A 114 5.63 6.46 9.48
CA THR A 114 6.46 5.81 8.45
C THR A 114 6.01 6.20 7.06
N LEU A 115 6.92 6.76 6.25
CA LEU A 115 6.61 7.11 4.86
C LEU A 115 6.31 5.87 4.01
N LEU A 116 5.12 5.82 3.40
CA LEU A 116 4.68 4.73 2.53
C LEU A 116 4.70 5.10 1.04
N ALA A 117 4.41 6.34 0.71
CA ALA A 117 4.43 6.83 -0.66
C ALA A 117 4.48 8.37 -0.70
N ARG A 118 4.72 8.89 -1.90
CA ARG A 118 4.65 10.31 -2.26
C ARG A 118 3.90 10.45 -3.57
N THR A 119 3.14 11.53 -3.73
CA THR A 119 2.62 11.91 -5.05
C THR A 119 3.72 12.49 -5.93
N THR A 120 3.44 12.64 -7.22
CA THR A 120 4.29 13.42 -8.12
C THR A 120 4.33 14.89 -7.68
N ALA A 121 5.47 15.54 -7.89
CA ALA A 121 5.59 16.96 -7.61
C ALA A 121 5.02 17.79 -8.76
N LYS A 122 4.08 18.69 -8.46
CA LYS A 122 3.39 19.52 -9.44
C LYS A 122 3.27 20.95 -8.91
N ALA A 123 3.31 21.95 -9.79
CA ALA A 123 3.11 23.34 -9.40
C ALA A 123 1.60 23.64 -9.32
N PRO A 124 1.12 24.28 -8.25
CA PRO A 124 -0.25 24.78 -8.18
C PRO A 124 -0.56 25.80 -9.28
N GLY A 125 -1.81 25.84 -9.71
CA GLY A 125 -2.35 26.87 -10.58
C GLY A 125 -2.38 28.25 -9.89
N PRO A 126 -2.67 29.32 -10.67
CA PRO A 126 -2.75 30.68 -10.15
C PRO A 126 -3.86 30.89 -9.11
N ASP A 127 -4.88 30.03 -9.14
CA ASP A 127 -6.00 29.96 -8.19
C ASP A 127 -5.70 29.13 -6.93
N GLY A 128 -4.47 28.60 -6.80
CA GLY A 128 -4.07 27.73 -5.69
C GLY A 128 -4.63 26.32 -5.79
N SER A 129 -5.19 25.91 -6.93
CA SER A 129 -5.62 24.54 -7.19
C SER A 129 -4.47 23.66 -7.67
N LEU A 130 -4.51 22.37 -7.34
CA LEU A 130 -3.52 21.40 -7.83
C LEU A 130 -4.12 20.01 -7.96
N PHE A 131 -4.09 19.43 -9.15
CA PHE A 131 -4.63 18.10 -9.42
C PHE A 131 -3.52 17.04 -9.57
N TRP A 132 -3.52 16.03 -8.68
CA TRP A 132 -2.66 14.85 -8.78
C TRP A 132 -3.36 13.72 -9.52
N GLY A 133 -4.54 13.30 -9.03
CA GLY A 133 -5.29 12.17 -9.57
C GLY A 133 -4.55 10.83 -9.41
N GLU A 134 -3.86 10.63 -8.29
CA GLU A 134 -2.97 9.47 -8.10
C GLU A 134 -3.59 8.42 -7.16
N LEU A 135 -3.54 7.14 -7.57
CA LEU A 135 -3.98 5.99 -6.78
C LEU A 135 -2.79 5.27 -6.15
N PHE A 136 -2.91 4.98 -4.86
CA PHE A 136 -1.99 4.17 -4.09
C PHE A 136 -2.69 2.91 -3.58
N GLN A 137 -2.17 1.75 -3.98
CA GLN A 137 -2.62 0.44 -3.49
C GLN A 137 -1.53 -0.15 -2.58
N LEU A 138 -1.74 -0.01 -1.28
CA LEU A 138 -0.78 -0.40 -0.25
C LEU A 138 -1.30 -1.63 0.48
N ALA A 139 -0.77 -2.80 0.12
CA ALA A 139 -1.14 -4.08 0.71
C ALA A 139 -0.12 -4.51 1.78
N ALA A 140 -0.54 -5.41 2.68
CA ALA A 140 0.30 -5.99 3.72
C ALA A 140 1.01 -4.93 4.59
N LEU A 141 0.22 -3.99 5.09
CA LEU A 141 0.69 -2.96 6.01
C LEU A 141 1.16 -3.58 7.33
N PRO A 142 2.25 -3.07 7.94
CA PRO A 142 2.71 -3.57 9.22
C PRO A 142 1.72 -3.18 10.34
N PRO A 143 1.41 -4.08 11.30
CA PRO A 143 0.71 -3.72 12.51
C PRO A 143 1.65 -3.06 13.54
N PRO A 144 1.16 -2.13 14.37
CA PRO A 144 -0.17 -1.54 14.29
C PRO A 144 -0.28 -0.58 13.09
N ALA A 145 -1.48 -0.48 12.50
CA ALA A 145 -1.79 0.50 11.46
C ALA A 145 -2.97 1.36 11.94
N ARG A 146 -2.69 2.53 12.53
CA ARG A 146 -3.70 3.34 13.25
C ARG A 146 -4.05 4.64 12.54
N ALA A 147 -3.06 5.35 12.02
CA ALA A 147 -3.25 6.68 11.49
C ALA A 147 -2.52 6.90 10.17
N LEU A 148 -3.25 7.47 9.20
CA LEU A 148 -2.69 7.96 7.94
C LEU A 148 -2.45 9.46 8.08
N THR A 149 -1.20 9.89 8.00
CA THR A 149 -0.84 11.31 7.91
C THR A 149 -0.55 11.68 6.45
N LEU A 150 -1.26 12.68 5.96
CA LEU A 150 -1.01 13.30 4.66
C LEU A 150 -0.29 14.62 4.90
N SER A 151 0.93 14.74 4.38
CA SER A 151 1.77 15.92 4.57
C SER A 151 2.07 16.59 3.24
N LEU A 152 1.71 17.87 3.12
CA LEU A 152 2.03 18.67 1.96
C LEU A 152 3.47 19.18 2.10
N CYS A 153 4.34 18.79 1.18
CA CYS A 153 5.75 19.16 1.19
C CYS A 153 6.12 19.95 -0.06
N ARG A 154 7.08 20.87 0.07
CA ARG A 154 7.73 21.46 -1.10
C ARG A 154 8.72 20.46 -1.68
N ASP A 155 8.87 20.52 -2.99
CA ASP A 155 9.77 19.65 -3.73
C ASP A 155 11.25 19.83 -3.34
N ASP A 156 11.65 21.08 -3.06
CA ASP A 156 12.99 21.49 -2.66
C ASP A 156 13.27 21.29 -1.15
N GLN A 157 12.22 21.18 -0.33
CA GLN A 157 12.30 21.07 1.13
C GLN A 157 11.41 19.94 1.65
N ALA A 158 11.57 18.74 1.06
CA ALA A 158 10.70 17.60 1.34
C ALA A 158 10.72 17.11 2.81
N ALA A 159 11.76 17.48 3.58
CA ALA A 159 11.90 17.14 5.00
C ALA A 159 11.02 17.99 5.94
N HIS A 160 10.53 19.14 5.47
CA HIS A 160 9.75 20.08 6.28
C HIS A 160 8.35 20.21 5.68
N PRO A 161 7.34 19.51 6.24
CA PRO A 161 5.97 19.61 5.75
C PRO A 161 5.45 21.04 5.98
N LEU A 162 4.81 21.60 4.96
CA LEU A 162 4.15 22.90 5.03
C LEU A 162 2.89 22.84 5.90
N ALA A 163 2.14 21.77 5.74
CA ALA A 163 0.91 21.50 6.45
C ALA A 163 0.62 20.00 6.39
N SER A 164 -0.14 19.48 7.34
CA SER A 164 -0.48 18.07 7.39
C SER A 164 -1.88 17.84 7.93
N VAL A 165 -2.43 16.66 7.68
CA VAL A 165 -3.64 16.17 8.33
C VAL A 165 -3.44 14.71 8.68
N THR A 166 -3.96 14.31 9.83
CA THR A 166 -3.95 12.91 10.28
C THR A 166 -5.37 12.38 10.28
N VAL A 167 -5.59 11.32 9.50
CA VAL A 167 -6.87 10.62 9.37
C VAL A 167 -6.76 9.29 10.11
N PRO A 168 -7.57 9.04 11.15
CA PRO A 168 -7.63 7.74 11.80
C PRO A 168 -8.06 6.65 10.80
N LEU A 169 -7.32 5.55 10.71
CA LEU A 169 -7.67 4.45 9.81
C LEU A 169 -8.99 3.78 10.19
N ALA A 170 -9.38 3.84 11.46
CA ALA A 170 -10.70 3.41 11.93
C ALA A 170 -11.85 4.17 11.25
N GLU A 171 -11.66 5.45 10.93
CA GLU A 171 -12.64 6.24 10.17
C GLU A 171 -12.84 5.68 8.76
N LEU A 172 -11.72 5.34 8.09
CA LEU A 172 -11.75 4.75 6.75
C LEU A 172 -12.29 3.31 6.73
N ALA A 173 -12.12 2.56 7.82
CA ALA A 173 -12.67 1.20 7.98
C ALA A 173 -14.17 1.20 8.27
N ALA A 174 -14.68 2.16 9.04
CA ALA A 174 -16.10 2.25 9.39
C ALA A 174 -16.99 2.53 8.16
N ALA A 175 -16.43 3.11 7.10
CA ALA A 175 -17.18 3.45 5.89
C ALA A 175 -17.50 2.22 5.02
N ARG A 176 -18.79 1.99 4.73
CA ARG A 176 -19.25 0.90 3.84
C ARG A 176 -18.71 0.99 2.41
N ARG A 177 -18.43 2.21 1.94
CA ARG A 177 -17.83 2.51 0.64
C ARG A 177 -16.55 3.31 0.88
N PRO A 178 -15.59 3.33 -0.07
CA PRO A 178 -14.41 4.19 0.07
C PRO A 178 -14.83 5.64 0.37
N LEU A 179 -14.33 6.19 1.48
CA LEU A 179 -14.68 7.50 1.99
C LEU A 179 -13.94 8.57 1.18
N GLU A 180 -14.69 9.42 0.50
CA GLU A 180 -14.18 10.60 -0.21
C GLU A 180 -14.51 11.87 0.56
N ARG A 181 -13.50 12.68 0.88
CA ARG A 181 -13.68 13.92 1.64
C ARG A 181 -12.57 14.94 1.33
N TRP A 182 -12.88 16.21 1.56
CA TRP A 182 -11.90 17.27 1.74
C TRP A 182 -11.36 17.26 3.18
N TYR A 183 -10.06 17.06 3.32
CA TYR A 183 -9.36 17.14 4.59
C TYR A 183 -8.60 18.48 4.68
N PRO A 184 -9.00 19.38 5.58
CA PRO A 184 -8.24 20.60 5.83
C PRO A 184 -6.90 20.25 6.48
N LEU A 185 -5.83 20.90 6.03
CA LEU A 185 -4.50 20.73 6.59
C LEU A 185 -4.30 21.72 7.76
N SER A 186 -3.61 21.28 8.81
CA SER A 186 -3.33 22.10 9.99
C SER A 186 -2.48 23.33 9.61
N GLY A 187 -2.91 24.53 10.02
CA GLY A 187 -2.08 25.74 9.94
C GLY A 187 -2.71 27.02 9.38
N ALA A 188 -4.03 27.14 9.16
CA ALA A 188 -4.62 28.40 8.69
C ALA A 188 -6.12 28.51 9.02
N GLY A 189 -6.62 29.76 9.14
CA GLY A 189 -8.02 30.12 9.41
C GLY A 189 -8.99 29.80 8.25
N GLU A 190 -9.97 30.66 7.97
CA GLU A 190 -11.07 30.40 7.01
C GLU A 190 -10.63 29.93 5.59
N ARG A 191 -9.38 30.20 5.17
CA ARG A 191 -8.81 29.81 3.88
C ARG A 191 -7.69 28.75 3.98
N ALA A 192 -7.90 27.71 4.80
CA ALA A 192 -6.90 26.67 5.00
C ALA A 192 -6.66 25.80 3.76
N PRO A 193 -5.39 25.49 3.42
CA PRO A 193 -5.07 24.47 2.42
C PRO A 193 -5.81 23.16 2.72
N ALA A 194 -6.39 22.54 1.71
CA ALA A 194 -7.12 21.28 1.89
C ALA A 194 -6.80 20.28 0.77
N LEU A 195 -6.89 18.99 1.09
CA LEU A 195 -6.71 17.89 0.13
C LEU A 195 -8.01 17.10 -0.02
N ARG A 196 -8.42 16.81 -1.26
CA ARG A 196 -9.49 15.89 -1.57
C ARG A 196 -8.92 14.50 -1.74
N VAL A 197 -9.37 13.58 -0.89
CA VAL A 197 -8.83 12.22 -0.81
C VAL A 197 -9.97 11.23 -0.73
N ARG A 198 -9.82 10.09 -1.41
CA ARG A 198 -10.74 8.96 -1.30
C ARG A 198 -10.00 7.70 -0.84
N GLY A 199 -10.34 7.22 0.35
CA GLY A 199 -9.64 6.12 1.00
C GLY A 199 -10.54 4.96 1.37
N ARG A 200 -9.97 3.75 1.39
CA ARG A 200 -10.55 2.58 2.06
C ARG A 200 -9.45 1.82 2.79
N TYR A 201 -9.61 1.70 4.10
CA TYR A 201 -8.79 0.81 4.92
C TYR A 201 -9.53 -0.51 5.10
N ARG A 202 -8.81 -1.63 4.99
CA ARG A 202 -9.35 -2.98 5.17
C ARG A 202 -8.49 -3.74 6.16
N GLU A 203 -9.15 -4.30 7.14
CA GLU A 203 -8.63 -5.28 8.07
C GLU A 203 -9.35 -6.59 7.78
N VAL A 204 -8.59 -7.61 7.36
CA VAL A 204 -9.13 -8.91 7.00
C VAL A 204 -8.48 -9.95 7.87
N ARG A 205 -9.30 -10.64 8.68
CA ARG A 205 -8.87 -11.81 9.42
C ARG A 205 -8.88 -13.02 8.50
N VAL A 206 -7.69 -13.51 8.19
CA VAL A 206 -7.49 -14.70 7.36
C VAL A 206 -7.30 -15.89 8.29
N LEU A 207 -8.15 -16.90 8.14
CA LEU A 207 -8.11 -18.13 8.93
C LEU A 207 -7.01 -19.07 8.40
N PRO A 208 -6.62 -20.10 9.16
CA PRO A 208 -5.80 -21.19 8.64
C PRO A 208 -6.40 -21.79 7.37
N VAL A 209 -5.56 -22.11 6.38
CA VAL A 209 -5.94 -22.62 5.05
C VAL A 209 -6.85 -23.85 5.14
N VAL A 210 -6.64 -24.69 6.15
CA VAL A 210 -7.48 -25.88 6.42
C VAL A 210 -8.97 -25.53 6.59
N ARG A 211 -9.29 -24.35 7.12
CA ARG A 211 -10.67 -23.87 7.32
C ARG A 211 -11.38 -23.51 6.02
N TYR A 212 -10.63 -23.35 4.92
CA TYR A 212 -11.19 -23.04 3.60
C TYR A 212 -11.32 -24.27 2.70
N LYS A 213 -10.99 -25.48 3.17
CA LYS A 213 -11.01 -26.71 2.35
C LYS A 213 -12.38 -26.99 1.74
N GLU A 214 -13.42 -27.02 2.57
CA GLU A 214 -14.80 -27.27 2.11
C GLU A 214 -15.26 -26.23 1.09
N LEU A 215 -14.91 -24.96 1.30
CA LEU A 215 -15.20 -23.89 0.34
C LEU A 215 -14.43 -24.08 -0.97
N ALA A 216 -13.15 -24.45 -0.90
CA ALA A 216 -12.32 -24.69 -2.09
C ALA A 216 -12.83 -25.90 -2.89
N GLU A 217 -13.27 -26.97 -2.22
CA GLU A 217 -13.92 -28.13 -2.83
C GLU A 217 -15.23 -27.72 -3.49
N PHE A 218 -16.11 -27.01 -2.77
CA PHE A 218 -17.36 -26.51 -3.34
C PHE A 218 -17.13 -25.67 -4.59
N ILE A 219 -16.22 -24.68 -4.55
CA ILE A 219 -15.86 -23.88 -5.71
C ILE A 219 -15.35 -24.78 -6.84
N THR A 220 -14.47 -25.73 -6.52
CA THR A 220 -13.89 -26.65 -7.50
C THR A 220 -14.95 -27.48 -8.24
N PHE A 221 -15.96 -27.99 -7.54
CA PHE A 221 -17.01 -28.80 -8.15
C PHE A 221 -18.14 -27.97 -8.80
N HIS A 222 -18.37 -26.74 -8.32
CA HIS A 222 -19.52 -25.92 -8.71
C HIS A 222 -19.16 -24.60 -9.43
N TYR A 223 -17.91 -24.37 -9.82
CA TYR A 223 -17.48 -23.09 -10.41
C TYR A 223 -18.31 -22.66 -11.64
N ARG A 224 -18.76 -23.61 -12.49
CA ARG A 224 -19.59 -23.31 -13.66
C ARG A 224 -20.96 -22.76 -13.28
N GLU A 225 -21.61 -23.42 -12.33
CA GLU A 225 -22.92 -22.98 -11.83
C GLU A 225 -22.80 -21.65 -11.08
N LEU A 226 -21.73 -21.51 -10.27
CA LEU A 226 -21.42 -20.24 -9.60
C LEU A 226 -21.25 -19.11 -10.61
N CYS A 227 -20.48 -19.31 -11.68
CA CYS A 227 -20.35 -18.32 -12.74
C CYS A 227 -21.70 -17.99 -13.37
N ALA A 228 -22.49 -18.99 -13.76
CA ALA A 228 -23.80 -18.78 -14.39
C ALA A 228 -24.76 -17.96 -13.51
N ARG A 229 -24.74 -18.17 -12.19
CA ARG A 229 -25.59 -17.44 -11.24
C ARG A 229 -25.03 -16.06 -10.86
N LEU A 230 -23.71 -15.94 -10.70
CA LEU A 230 -23.07 -14.69 -10.25
C LEU A 230 -22.90 -13.69 -11.38
N GLU A 231 -22.62 -14.14 -12.60
CA GLU A 231 -22.39 -13.28 -13.76
C GLU A 231 -23.51 -12.24 -14.00
N PRO A 232 -24.81 -12.59 -13.97
CA PRO A 232 -25.87 -11.61 -14.13
C PRO A 232 -26.07 -10.72 -12.88
N ALA A 233 -25.66 -11.18 -11.71
CA ALA A 233 -25.88 -10.50 -10.44
C ALA A 233 -24.78 -9.49 -10.07
N ILE A 234 -23.58 -9.60 -10.66
CA ILE A 234 -22.44 -8.73 -10.36
C ILE A 234 -22.23 -7.68 -11.45
N ALA A 235 -21.86 -6.46 -11.02
CA ALA A 235 -21.47 -5.40 -11.93
C ALA A 235 -20.26 -5.80 -12.77
N VAL A 236 -20.23 -5.37 -14.04
CA VAL A 236 -19.15 -5.67 -15.02
C VAL A 236 -17.76 -5.47 -14.43
N ARG A 237 -17.55 -4.37 -13.70
CA ARG A 237 -16.28 -4.03 -13.04
C ARG A 237 -15.76 -5.05 -12.01
N HIS A 238 -16.61 -5.94 -11.51
CA HIS A 238 -16.22 -6.97 -10.54
C HIS A 238 -16.09 -8.37 -11.18
N LYS A 239 -16.51 -8.54 -12.44
CA LYS A 239 -16.47 -9.85 -13.12
C LYS A 239 -15.04 -10.35 -13.26
N GLU A 240 -14.11 -9.49 -13.65
CA GLU A 240 -12.69 -9.84 -13.79
C GLU A 240 -12.06 -10.23 -12.44
N GLU A 241 -12.38 -9.51 -11.37
CA GLU A 241 -11.88 -9.82 -10.02
C GLU A 241 -12.38 -11.19 -9.54
N LEU A 242 -13.67 -11.48 -9.76
CA LEU A 242 -14.27 -12.77 -9.45
C LEU A 242 -13.64 -13.88 -10.30
N ALA A 243 -13.52 -13.70 -11.61
CA ALA A 243 -12.93 -14.68 -12.51
C ALA A 243 -11.49 -15.00 -12.10
N GLY A 244 -10.67 -13.97 -11.84
CA GLY A 244 -9.31 -14.15 -11.35
C GLY A 244 -9.25 -14.87 -10.01
N ALA A 245 -10.19 -14.63 -9.10
CA ALA A 245 -10.26 -15.34 -7.82
C ALA A 245 -10.62 -16.82 -8.00
N LEU A 246 -11.62 -17.13 -8.84
CA LEU A 246 -12.00 -18.50 -9.15
C LEU A 246 -10.86 -19.28 -9.83
N VAL A 247 -10.19 -18.66 -10.80
CA VAL A 247 -9.03 -19.27 -11.47
C VAL A 247 -7.93 -19.60 -10.46
N ARG A 248 -7.59 -18.69 -9.54
CA ARG A 248 -6.59 -18.96 -8.49
C ARG A 248 -6.96 -20.14 -7.60
N VAL A 249 -8.24 -20.30 -7.25
CA VAL A 249 -8.74 -21.45 -6.49
C VAL A 249 -8.64 -22.74 -7.31
N LEU A 250 -9.04 -22.71 -8.59
CA LEU A 250 -8.96 -23.88 -9.46
C LEU A 250 -7.51 -24.28 -9.78
N GLN A 251 -6.59 -23.33 -9.86
CA GLN A 251 -5.16 -23.60 -9.99
C GLN A 251 -4.61 -24.26 -8.72
N SER A 252 -4.98 -23.76 -7.54
CA SER A 252 -4.51 -24.35 -6.27
C SER A 252 -5.05 -25.76 -6.00
N THR A 253 -6.20 -26.12 -6.58
CA THR A 253 -6.78 -27.47 -6.53
C THR A 253 -6.43 -28.35 -7.74
N GLY A 254 -5.57 -27.87 -8.65
CA GLY A 254 -5.07 -28.63 -9.79
C GLY A 254 -6.06 -28.81 -10.96
N LYS A 255 -7.16 -28.04 -10.98
CA LYS A 255 -8.20 -28.07 -12.02
C LYS A 255 -7.97 -27.09 -13.17
N ALA A 256 -7.12 -26.09 -12.96
CA ALA A 256 -6.70 -25.14 -13.99
C ALA A 256 -5.16 -25.07 -14.03
N LYS A 257 -4.60 -24.81 -15.20
CA LYS A 257 -3.17 -24.58 -15.40
C LYS A 257 -2.85 -23.09 -15.47
#